data_AF-A0A4R6VP53-F1
#
_entry.id   AF-A0A4R6VP53-F1
#
_cell.length_a   1.000
_cell.length_b   1.000
_cell.length_c   1.000
_cell.angle_alpha   90.00
_cell.angle_beta   90.00
_cell.angle_gamma   90.00
#
_symmetry.space_group_name_H-M   'P 1'
#
loop_
_entity.id
_entity.type
_entity.pdbx_description
1 polymer ?
#
loop_
_entity_poly.entity_id
_entity_poly.type
_entity_poly.pdbx_seq_one_letter_code
_entity_poly.pdbx_strand_id
1 'polypeptide(L)'
;MIQAAEQQKPELDLTDLAERNDERIPLKDVIALAEKVTAALKPLVRSLDRSMHQELREILGAIEGLRSELSRVDANDIFAKRIPEMGRELGAIVKATEVATDTIMNVAEQVLAADKSDPEKYAAEVEQHMMAIFEACSFQDLTGQRVTKIIHTMEVIEQRIEVLCRMIENNNIAPVSTGEMSEREKRNREKLVSGPAHEGEGVSQSDIDAMF
;
A
#
# COMPACT_ATOMS: atom_id res chain seq x y z
N MET A 1 59.29 -47.11 -35.42
CA MET A 1 60.10 -46.95 -34.18
C MET A 1 60.66 -45.54 -34.23
N ILE A 2 60.22 -44.61 -33.39
CA ILE A 2 60.64 -44.48 -31.98
C ILE A 2 59.44 -43.97 -31.15
N GLN A 3 59.19 -44.66 -30.05
CA GLN A 3 58.19 -44.35 -29.02
C GLN A 3 58.80 -43.30 -28.08
N ALA A 4 58.16 -42.14 -27.91
CA ALA A 4 58.59 -41.14 -26.94
C ALA A 4 58.18 -41.60 -25.54
N ALA A 5 59.17 -41.79 -24.66
CA ALA A 5 58.97 -42.16 -23.28
C ALA A 5 58.40 -40.96 -22.50
N GLU A 6 57.17 -41.11 -21.97
CA GLU A 6 56.62 -40.22 -20.96
C GLU A 6 57.48 -40.31 -19.70
N GLN A 7 58.18 -39.23 -19.38
CA GLN A 7 58.85 -39.07 -18.09
C GLN A 7 57.80 -38.79 -17.02
N GLN A 8 57.52 -39.81 -16.21
CA GLN A 8 56.66 -39.73 -15.05
C GLN A 8 57.28 -38.80 -13.99
N LYS A 9 56.57 -37.71 -13.67
CA LYS A 9 56.95 -36.76 -12.61
C LYS A 9 56.97 -37.50 -11.26
N PRO A 10 57.99 -37.33 -10.41
CA PRO A 10 58.04 -38.00 -9.11
C PRO A 10 56.89 -37.49 -8.24
N GLU A 11 55.97 -38.39 -7.92
CA GLU A 11 54.86 -38.14 -7.02
C GLU A 11 55.40 -38.15 -5.58
N LEU A 12 55.41 -36.98 -4.92
CA LEU A 12 55.89 -36.85 -3.55
C LEU A 12 54.89 -37.55 -2.62
N ASP A 13 55.29 -38.72 -2.11
CA ASP A 13 54.51 -39.51 -1.16
C ASP A 13 54.54 -38.87 0.23
N LEU A 14 53.35 -38.56 0.76
CA LEU A 14 53.18 -37.85 2.02
C LEU A 14 53.42 -38.77 3.23
N THR A 15 53.33 -40.09 3.06
CA THR A 15 53.64 -41.08 4.09
C THR A 15 55.14 -41.18 4.38
N ASP A 16 55.98 -40.95 3.38
CA ASP A 16 57.45 -41.06 3.48
C ASP A 16 58.09 -39.89 4.27
N LEU A 17 57.39 -38.76 4.39
CA LEU A 17 57.84 -37.59 5.17
C LEU A 17 57.55 -37.72 6.68
N ALA A 18 56.57 -38.54 7.07
CA ALA A 18 56.19 -38.72 8.47
C ALA A 18 57.10 -39.69 9.23
N GLU A 19 57.83 -40.56 8.52
CA GLU A 19 58.70 -41.59 9.10
C GLU A 19 60.14 -41.11 9.34
N ARG A 20 60.51 -39.92 8.84
CA ARG A 20 61.88 -39.37 8.94
C ARG A 20 62.03 -38.52 10.21
N ASN A 21 62.41 -39.19 11.30
CA ASN A 21 62.41 -38.61 12.64
C ASN A 21 63.64 -37.70 12.97
N ASP A 22 64.61 -37.49 12.05
CA ASP A 22 65.83 -36.69 12.35
C ASP A 22 66.56 -36.08 11.11
N GLU A 23 65.86 -35.66 10.06
CA GLU A 23 66.50 -34.99 8.92
C GLU A 23 65.82 -33.68 8.56
N ARG A 24 66.64 -32.64 8.37
CA ARG A 24 66.23 -31.31 7.91
C ARG A 24 65.37 -31.45 6.66
N ILE A 25 64.06 -31.20 6.81
CA ILE A 25 63.12 -31.25 5.69
C ILE A 25 63.60 -30.23 4.64
N PRO A 26 63.94 -30.66 3.41
CA PRO A 26 64.48 -29.75 2.43
C PRO A 26 63.37 -28.77 2.01
N LEU A 27 63.72 -27.48 1.85
CA LEU A 27 62.78 -26.39 1.58
C LEU A 27 61.83 -26.67 0.40
N LYS A 28 62.30 -27.43 -0.60
CA LYS A 28 61.51 -27.89 -1.75
C LYS A 28 60.28 -28.73 -1.34
N ASP A 29 60.38 -29.56 -0.29
CA ASP A 29 59.30 -30.44 0.15
C ASP A 29 58.26 -29.64 0.96
N VAL A 30 58.71 -28.63 1.71
CA VAL A 30 57.83 -27.65 2.39
C VAL A 30 57.06 -26.82 1.37
N ILE A 31 57.71 -26.36 0.29
CA ILE A 31 57.07 -25.64 -0.80
C ILE A 31 56.06 -26.55 -1.52
N ALA A 32 56.41 -27.79 -1.82
CA ALA A 32 55.52 -28.76 -2.45
C ALA A 32 54.28 -29.06 -1.58
N LEU A 33 54.44 -29.14 -0.26
CA LEU A 33 53.33 -29.31 0.67
C LEU A 33 52.46 -28.05 0.74
N ALA A 34 53.06 -26.86 0.80
CA ALA A 34 52.34 -25.59 0.77
C ALA A 34 51.56 -25.41 -0.55
N GLU A 35 52.12 -25.84 -1.68
CA GLU A 35 51.45 -25.87 -2.98
C GLU A 35 50.28 -26.85 -3.00
N LYS A 36 50.43 -28.07 -2.45
CA LYS A 36 49.33 -29.05 -2.32
C LYS A 36 48.21 -28.53 -1.42
N VAL A 37 48.53 -27.93 -0.27
CA VAL A 37 47.54 -27.34 0.64
C VAL A 37 46.83 -26.16 -0.02
N THR A 38 47.57 -25.28 -0.70
CA THR A 38 46.99 -24.14 -1.44
C THR A 38 46.09 -24.62 -2.59
N ALA A 39 46.51 -25.67 -3.31
CA ALA A 39 45.72 -26.28 -4.36
C ALA A 39 44.44 -26.94 -3.84
N ALA A 40 44.50 -27.55 -2.65
CA ALA A 40 43.34 -28.16 -1.98
C ALA A 40 42.36 -27.13 -1.39
N LEU A 41 42.84 -25.96 -0.94
CA LEU A 41 42.00 -24.87 -0.42
C LEU A 41 41.34 -24.02 -1.52
N LYS A 42 41.95 -23.96 -2.71
CA LYS A 42 41.46 -23.14 -3.83
C LYS A 42 40.02 -23.47 -4.27
N PRO A 43 39.58 -24.74 -4.35
CA PRO A 43 38.18 -25.09 -4.61
C PRO A 43 37.23 -24.65 -3.49
N LEU A 44 37.64 -24.78 -2.22
CA LEU A 44 36.83 -24.39 -1.06
C LEU A 44 36.55 -22.88 -1.06
N VAL A 45 37.59 -22.06 -1.23
CA VAL A 45 37.45 -20.59 -1.31
C VAL A 45 36.55 -20.19 -2.47
N ARG A 46 36.69 -20.83 -3.64
CA ARG A 46 35.81 -20.58 -4.80
C ARG A 46 34.36 -20.99 -4.56
N SER A 47 34.13 -22.04 -3.78
CA SER A 47 32.79 -22.49 -3.39
C SER A 47 32.14 -21.50 -2.43
N LEU A 48 32.88 -21.04 -1.41
CA LEU A 48 32.43 -20.02 -0.46
C LEU A 48 32.10 -18.71 -1.17
N ASP A 49 32.99 -18.24 -2.04
CA ASP A 49 32.79 -17.03 -2.84
C ASP A 49 31.52 -17.11 -3.70
N ARG A 50 31.32 -18.26 -4.38
CA ARG A 50 30.10 -18.50 -5.17
C ARG A 50 28.85 -18.54 -4.32
N SER A 51 28.90 -19.19 -3.15
CA SER A 51 27.79 -19.29 -2.20
C SER A 51 27.40 -17.92 -1.67
N MET A 52 28.38 -17.12 -1.22
CA MET A 52 28.15 -15.76 -0.73
C MET A 52 27.56 -14.87 -1.82
N HIS A 53 28.12 -14.93 -3.03
CA HIS A 53 27.56 -14.20 -4.17
C HIS A 53 26.14 -14.63 -4.54
N GLN A 54 25.80 -15.90 -4.33
CA GLN A 54 24.46 -16.41 -4.56
C GLN A 54 23.48 -15.89 -3.50
N GLU A 55 23.83 -15.99 -2.22
CA GLU A 55 22.99 -15.46 -1.14
C GLU A 55 22.80 -13.95 -1.23
N LEU A 56 23.87 -13.19 -1.55
CA LEU A 56 23.76 -11.74 -1.74
C LEU A 56 22.85 -11.38 -2.93
N ARG A 57 22.85 -12.18 -4.01
CA ARG A 57 21.92 -12.00 -5.14
C ARG A 57 20.49 -12.32 -4.76
N GLU A 58 20.27 -13.36 -3.96
CA GLU A 58 18.94 -13.73 -3.47
C GLU A 58 18.38 -12.65 -2.54
N ILE A 59 19.20 -12.13 -1.63
CA ILE A 59 18.83 -11.00 -0.77
C ILE A 59 18.53 -9.75 -1.61
N LEU A 60 19.38 -9.43 -2.60
CA LEU A 60 19.14 -8.28 -3.48
C LEU A 60 17.83 -8.44 -4.27
N GLY A 61 17.58 -9.63 -4.81
CA GLY A 61 16.32 -9.93 -5.52
C GLY A 61 15.10 -9.84 -4.62
N ALA A 62 15.21 -10.28 -3.36
CA ALA A 62 14.17 -10.11 -2.35
C ALA A 62 13.92 -8.63 -2.03
N ILE A 63 14.97 -7.82 -1.87
CA ILE A 63 14.87 -6.37 -1.63
C ILE A 63 14.25 -5.65 -2.84
N GLU A 64 14.64 -6.00 -4.06
CA GLU A 64 14.08 -5.43 -5.28
C GLU A 64 12.60 -5.82 -5.46
N GLY A 65 12.25 -7.07 -5.17
CA GLY A 65 10.87 -7.57 -5.14
C GLY A 65 10.02 -6.81 -4.12
N LEU A 66 10.50 -6.71 -2.87
CA LEU A 66 9.85 -5.93 -1.82
C LEU A 66 9.70 -4.46 -2.18
N ARG A 67 10.72 -3.84 -2.78
CA ARG A 67 10.65 -2.43 -3.20
C ARG A 67 9.64 -2.22 -4.33
N SER A 68 9.56 -3.16 -5.27
CA SER A 68 8.56 -3.16 -6.34
C SER A 68 7.15 -3.35 -5.78
N GLU A 69 6.97 -4.26 -4.83
CA GLU A 69 5.69 -4.49 -4.16
C GLU A 69 5.26 -3.30 -3.29
N LEU A 70 6.19 -2.72 -2.54
CA LEU A 70 5.96 -1.50 -1.76
C LEU A 70 5.60 -0.31 -2.67
N SER A 71 6.15 -0.26 -3.89
CA SER A 71 5.77 0.78 -4.86
C SER A 71 4.31 0.65 -5.34
N ARG A 72 3.70 -0.54 -5.24
CA ARG A 72 2.28 -0.75 -5.55
C ARG A 72 1.37 -0.30 -4.41
N VAL A 73 1.85 -0.35 -3.17
CA VAL A 73 1.22 0.28 -2.02
C VAL A 73 1.67 1.74 -1.99
N ASP A 74 1.09 2.57 -2.85
CA ASP A 74 1.42 4.01 -2.89
C ASP A 74 0.96 4.67 -1.59
N ALA A 75 1.85 4.68 -0.59
CA ALA A 75 1.63 5.31 0.70
C ALA A 75 1.45 6.82 0.54
N ASN A 76 2.08 7.44 -0.47
CA ASN A 76 1.87 8.85 -0.76
C ASN A 76 0.44 9.10 -1.27
N ASP A 77 -0.15 8.22 -2.07
CA ASP A 77 -1.58 8.32 -2.44
C ASP A 77 -2.49 8.29 -1.21
N ILE A 78 -2.21 7.42 -0.23
CA ILE A 78 -3.00 7.34 1.00
C ILE A 78 -2.85 8.61 1.85
N PHE A 79 -1.61 8.97 2.20
CA PHE A 79 -1.35 10.06 3.15
C PHE A 79 -1.50 11.45 2.53
N ALA A 80 -1.15 11.64 1.26
CA ALA A 80 -1.20 12.96 0.62
C ALA A 80 -2.55 13.27 -0.04
N LYS A 81 -3.39 12.27 -0.34
CA LYS A 81 -4.67 12.48 -1.03
C LYS A 81 -5.86 11.92 -0.26
N ARG A 82 -5.90 10.60 -0.04
CA ARG A 82 -7.11 9.91 0.48
C ARG A 82 -7.48 10.33 1.90
N ILE A 83 -6.50 10.37 2.81
CA ILE A 83 -6.74 10.79 4.19
C ILE A 83 -7.17 12.27 4.26
N PRO A 84 -6.47 13.22 3.60
CA PRO A 84 -6.93 14.61 3.51
C PRO A 84 -8.34 14.75 2.90
N GLU A 85 -8.64 14.02 1.83
CA GLU A 85 -9.96 14.04 1.19
C GLU A 85 -11.06 13.56 2.14
N MET A 86 -10.84 12.44 2.83
CA MET A 86 -11.75 11.95 3.87
C MET A 86 -11.97 12.98 4.99
N GLY A 87 -10.90 13.69 5.39
CA GLY A 87 -10.99 14.80 6.34
C GLY A 87 -11.88 15.94 5.84
N ARG A 88 -11.79 16.29 4.55
CA ARG A 88 -12.68 17.28 3.93
C ARG A 88 -14.14 16.82 3.91
N GLU A 89 -14.38 15.54 3.62
CA GLU A 89 -15.74 14.97 3.66
C GLU A 89 -16.33 15.03 5.07
N LEU A 90 -15.55 14.67 6.10
CA LEU A 90 -15.96 14.78 7.50
C LEU A 90 -16.27 16.23 7.88
N GLY A 91 -15.43 17.18 7.47
CA GLY A 91 -15.68 18.60 7.69
C GLY A 91 -16.96 19.11 7.02
N ALA A 92 -17.21 18.66 5.79
CA ALA A 92 -18.43 19.00 5.05
C ALA A 92 -19.68 18.41 5.72
N ILE A 93 -19.61 17.21 6.28
CA ILE A 93 -20.68 16.61 7.08
C ILE A 93 -20.99 17.51 8.28
N VAL A 94 -19.96 17.86 9.08
CA VAL A 94 -20.15 18.73 10.26
C VAL A 94 -20.82 20.03 9.85
N LYS A 95 -20.33 20.69 8.79
CA LYS A 95 -20.90 21.95 8.33
C LYS A 95 -22.35 21.82 7.87
N ALA A 96 -22.67 20.80 7.07
CA ALA A 96 -24.03 20.55 6.61
C ALA A 96 -24.98 20.28 7.78
N THR A 97 -24.53 19.51 8.77
CA THR A 97 -25.34 19.21 9.96
C THR A 97 -25.56 20.45 10.83
N GLU A 98 -24.56 21.33 10.96
CA GLU A 98 -24.67 22.59 11.70
C GLU A 98 -25.71 23.51 11.03
N VAL A 99 -25.54 23.79 9.74
CA VAL A 99 -26.45 24.66 8.96
C VAL A 99 -27.89 24.14 8.99
N ALA A 100 -28.09 22.84 8.83
CA ALA A 100 -29.42 22.27 8.86
C ALA A 100 -30.04 22.32 10.26
N THR A 101 -29.27 22.06 11.32
CA THR A 101 -29.75 22.13 12.70
C THR A 101 -30.15 23.56 13.06
N ASP A 102 -29.33 24.55 12.71
CA ASP A 102 -29.64 25.97 12.90
C ASP A 102 -30.92 26.37 12.15
N THR A 103 -31.07 25.91 10.90
CA THR A 103 -32.27 26.18 10.10
C THR A 103 -33.51 25.57 10.74
N ILE A 104 -33.46 24.30 11.15
CA ILE A 104 -34.57 23.60 11.81
C ILE A 104 -34.95 24.32 13.11
N MET A 105 -33.98 24.73 13.91
CA MET A 105 -34.22 25.42 15.19
C MET A 105 -34.85 26.79 14.96
N ASN A 106 -34.33 27.59 14.03
CA ASN A 106 -34.90 28.89 13.68
C ASN A 106 -36.34 28.79 13.17
N VAL A 107 -36.65 27.76 12.37
CA VAL A 107 -38.01 27.53 11.87
C VAL A 107 -38.94 27.08 13.00
N ALA A 108 -38.47 26.21 13.90
CA ALA A 108 -39.24 25.80 15.06
C ALA A 108 -39.54 26.99 16.02
N GLU A 109 -38.59 27.90 16.20
CA GLU A 109 -38.79 29.14 16.96
C GLU A 109 -39.87 30.03 16.34
N GLN A 110 -39.89 30.17 15.00
CA GLN A 110 -40.93 30.93 14.29
C GLN A 110 -42.32 30.33 14.52
N VAL A 111 -42.45 29.00 14.45
CA VAL A 111 -43.72 28.30 14.75
C VAL A 111 -44.18 28.56 16.19
N LEU A 112 -43.27 28.60 17.16
CA LEU A 112 -43.62 28.88 18.55
C LEU A 112 -44.08 30.34 18.76
N ALA A 113 -43.49 31.26 18.01
CA ALA A 113 -43.78 32.69 18.04
C ALA A 113 -45.00 33.11 17.19
N ALA A 114 -45.50 32.22 16.32
CA ALA A 114 -46.60 32.50 15.41
C ALA A 114 -47.87 32.95 16.14
N ASP A 115 -48.59 33.91 15.54
CA ASP A 115 -49.81 34.46 16.10
C ASP A 115 -50.95 33.42 16.03
N LYS A 116 -51.56 33.15 17.18
CA LYS A 116 -52.64 32.16 17.35
C LYS A 116 -54.02 32.81 17.31
N SER A 117 -54.10 34.13 17.09
CA SER A 117 -55.35 34.88 17.07
C SER A 117 -56.24 34.54 15.87
N ASP A 118 -55.63 34.17 14.74
CA ASP A 118 -56.29 33.78 13.49
C ASP A 118 -55.97 32.30 13.18
N PRO A 119 -56.89 31.36 13.46
CA PRO A 119 -56.63 29.93 13.30
C PRO A 119 -56.30 29.49 11.88
N GLU A 120 -56.88 30.12 10.84
CA GLU A 120 -56.62 29.75 9.44
C GLU A 120 -55.22 30.19 9.02
N LYS A 121 -54.81 31.41 9.39
CA LYS A 121 -53.45 31.89 9.12
C LYS A 121 -52.40 31.13 9.90
N TYR A 122 -52.66 30.86 11.18
CA TYR A 122 -51.76 30.05 12.01
C TYR A 122 -51.55 28.65 11.40
N ALA A 123 -52.62 27.99 10.96
CA ALA A 123 -52.51 26.68 10.33
C ALA A 123 -51.65 26.71 9.05
N ALA A 124 -51.84 27.71 8.18
CA ALA A 124 -51.07 27.86 6.95
C ALA A 124 -49.58 28.16 7.24
N GLU A 125 -49.29 29.03 8.22
CA GLU A 125 -47.92 29.37 8.63
C GLU A 125 -47.20 28.15 9.22
N VAL A 126 -47.87 27.38 10.08
CA VAL A 126 -47.34 26.12 10.60
C VAL A 126 -47.05 25.11 9.49
N GLU A 127 -47.96 24.95 8.52
CA GLU A 127 -47.75 24.05 7.39
C GLU A 127 -46.51 24.44 6.56
N GLN A 128 -46.37 25.73 6.24
CA GLN A 128 -45.21 26.25 5.52
C GLN A 128 -43.90 26.00 6.29
N HIS A 129 -43.87 26.27 7.59
CA HIS A 129 -42.69 26.02 8.41
C HIS A 129 -42.36 24.53 8.55
N MET A 130 -43.36 23.66 8.64
CA MET A 130 -43.12 22.22 8.64
C MET A 130 -42.52 21.73 7.32
N MET A 131 -42.96 22.28 6.17
CA MET A 131 -42.33 22.00 4.87
C MET A 131 -40.85 22.44 4.86
N ALA A 132 -40.53 23.62 5.39
CA ALA A 132 -39.16 24.09 5.50
C ALA A 132 -38.29 23.20 6.40
N ILE A 133 -38.85 22.66 7.50
CA ILE A 133 -38.14 21.68 8.34
C ILE A 133 -37.85 20.39 7.56
N PHE A 134 -38.82 19.87 6.80
CA PHE A 134 -38.61 18.67 5.98
C PHE A 134 -37.55 18.90 4.90
N GLU A 135 -37.55 20.08 4.28
CA GLU A 135 -36.53 20.46 3.31
C GLU A 135 -35.15 20.56 3.97
N ALA A 136 -35.04 21.20 5.14
CA ALA A 136 -33.79 21.27 5.88
C ALA A 136 -33.26 19.88 6.22
N CYS A 137 -34.11 18.95 6.66
CA CYS A 137 -33.77 17.54 6.95
C CYS A 137 -33.15 16.77 5.78
N SER A 138 -33.27 17.26 4.53
CA SER A 138 -32.60 16.66 3.36
C SER A 138 -31.07 16.63 3.48
N PHE A 139 -30.46 17.39 4.42
CA PHE A 139 -29.03 17.29 4.76
C PHE A 139 -28.59 15.85 5.09
N GLN A 140 -29.51 15.00 5.56
CA GLN A 140 -29.25 13.61 5.89
C GLN A 140 -28.80 12.81 4.67
N ASP A 141 -29.40 13.05 3.50
CA ASP A 141 -29.03 12.34 2.26
C ASP A 141 -27.59 12.69 1.87
N LEU A 142 -27.28 13.99 1.85
CA LEU A 142 -25.92 14.48 1.58
C LEU A 142 -24.91 13.91 2.58
N THR A 143 -25.27 13.85 3.86
CA THR A 143 -24.45 13.25 4.91
C THR A 143 -24.22 11.76 4.65
N GLY A 144 -25.27 11.01 4.32
CA GLY A 144 -25.18 9.57 4.01
C GLY A 144 -24.28 9.27 2.81
N GLN A 145 -24.36 10.09 1.76
CA GLN A 145 -23.47 9.99 0.61
C GLN A 145 -22.00 10.22 0.99
N ARG A 146 -21.72 11.28 1.77
CA ARG A 146 -20.35 11.59 2.23
C ARG A 146 -19.79 10.51 3.15
N VAL A 147 -20.59 9.99 4.08
CA VAL A 147 -20.20 8.86 4.96
C VAL A 147 -19.87 7.63 4.13
N THR A 148 -20.66 7.32 3.10
CA THR A 148 -20.39 6.18 2.21
C THR A 148 -19.05 6.33 1.49
N LYS A 149 -18.72 7.54 1.02
CA LYS A 149 -17.43 7.85 0.39
C LYS A 149 -16.26 7.69 1.36
N ILE A 150 -16.44 8.11 2.61
CA ILE A 150 -15.47 7.92 3.70
C ILE A 150 -15.24 6.42 3.96
N ILE A 151 -16.32 5.64 4.11
CA ILE A 151 -16.25 4.19 4.34
C ILE A 151 -15.48 3.51 3.21
N HIS A 152 -15.82 3.82 1.95
CA HIS A 152 -15.11 3.24 0.80
C HIS A 152 -13.61 3.57 0.80
N THR A 153 -13.26 4.79 1.21
CA THR A 153 -11.86 5.20 1.34
C THR A 153 -11.13 4.42 2.43
N MET A 154 -11.81 4.13 3.55
CA MET A 154 -11.27 3.30 4.64
C MET A 154 -11.09 1.85 4.18
N GLU A 155 -12.04 1.25 3.46
CA GLU A 155 -11.93 -0.10 2.90
C GLU A 155 -10.69 -0.24 2.00
N VAL A 156 -10.43 0.76 1.14
CA VAL A 156 -9.24 0.76 0.28
C VAL A 156 -7.94 0.84 1.09
N ILE A 157 -7.94 1.63 2.16
CA ILE A 157 -6.76 1.76 3.05
C ILE A 157 -6.54 0.45 3.81
N GLU A 158 -7.60 -0.18 4.32
CA GLU A 158 -7.56 -1.46 5.02
C GLU A 158 -7.00 -2.57 4.11
N GLN A 159 -7.51 -2.71 2.88
CA GLN A 159 -7.00 -3.68 1.91
C GLN A 159 -5.50 -3.51 1.63
N ARG A 160 -5.03 -2.25 1.53
CA ARG A 160 -3.61 -1.96 1.30
C ARG A 160 -2.74 -2.29 2.51
N ILE A 161 -3.23 -2.02 3.73
CA ILE A 161 -2.55 -2.41 4.97
C ILE A 161 -2.49 -3.93 5.08
N GLU A 162 -3.57 -4.65 4.75
CA GLU A 162 -3.59 -6.12 4.77
C GLU A 162 -2.56 -6.72 3.80
N VAL A 163 -2.40 -6.14 2.60
CA VAL A 163 -1.34 -6.52 1.66
C VAL A 163 0.04 -6.31 2.27
N LEU A 164 0.29 -5.16 2.89
CA LEU A 164 1.56 -4.86 3.55
C LEU A 164 1.85 -5.81 4.71
N CYS A 165 0.87 -6.09 5.57
CA CYS A 165 1.00 -7.05 6.67
C CYS A 165 1.33 -8.44 6.15
N ARG A 166 0.65 -8.92 5.11
CA ARG A 166 0.94 -10.22 4.46
C ARG A 166 2.36 -10.28 3.88
N MET A 167 2.87 -9.18 3.33
CA MET A 167 4.25 -9.11 2.83
C MET A 167 5.26 -9.24 3.96
N ILE A 168 5.00 -8.61 5.10
CA ILE A 168 5.88 -8.64 6.28
C ILE A 168 5.84 -10.00 6.98
N GLU A 169 4.65 -10.58 7.16
CA GLU A 169 4.46 -11.86 7.86
C GLU A 169 5.08 -13.04 7.11
N ASN A 170 5.05 -13.02 5.78
CA ASN A 170 5.43 -14.21 5.01
C ASN A 170 6.94 -14.37 4.78
N ASN A 171 7.78 -13.33 4.91
CA ASN A 171 9.23 -13.39 4.57
C ASN A 171 9.57 -14.09 3.22
N ASN A 172 8.56 -14.31 2.37
CA ASN A 172 8.60 -15.18 1.21
C ASN A 172 7.57 -14.63 0.24
N ILE A 173 8.07 -14.01 -0.81
CA ILE A 173 7.29 -13.35 -1.85
C ILE A 173 6.60 -14.45 -2.65
N ALA A 174 5.35 -14.73 -2.30
CA ALA A 174 4.42 -15.40 -3.20
C ALA A 174 3.57 -14.31 -3.85
N PRO A 175 3.54 -14.21 -5.19
CA PRO A 175 2.79 -13.18 -5.87
C PRO A 175 1.29 -13.42 -5.60
N VAL A 176 0.68 -12.59 -4.76
CA VAL A 176 -0.77 -12.51 -4.72
C VAL A 176 -1.15 -11.85 -6.04
N SER A 177 -1.71 -12.65 -6.95
CA SER A 177 -2.42 -12.14 -8.11
C SER A 177 -3.49 -11.19 -7.61
N THR A 178 -3.24 -9.88 -7.75
CA THR A 178 -4.26 -8.86 -7.65
C THR A 178 -5.28 -9.18 -8.72
N GLY A 179 -6.39 -9.79 -8.32
CA GLY A 179 -7.55 -9.94 -9.17
C GLY A 179 -7.88 -8.59 -9.78
N GLU A 180 -8.06 -8.58 -11.10
CA GLU A 180 -8.58 -7.42 -11.80
C GLU A 180 -9.84 -6.95 -11.07
N MET A 181 -9.93 -5.66 -10.75
CA MET A 181 -11.14 -5.05 -10.19
C MET A 181 -12.34 -5.56 -10.97
N SER A 182 -13.31 -6.12 -10.26
CA SER A 182 -14.52 -6.63 -10.89
C SER A 182 -15.15 -5.50 -11.70
N GLU A 183 -15.71 -5.80 -12.88
CA GLU A 183 -16.51 -4.85 -13.66
C GLU A 183 -17.63 -4.21 -12.83
N ARG A 184 -18.06 -4.85 -11.74
CA ARG A 184 -18.99 -4.29 -10.75
C ARG A 184 -18.38 -3.17 -9.91
N GLU A 185 -17.10 -3.28 -9.52
CA GLU A 185 -16.36 -2.27 -8.77
C GLU A 185 -16.02 -1.06 -9.65
N LYS A 186 -15.66 -1.28 -10.92
CA LYS A 186 -15.47 -0.17 -11.89
C LYS A 186 -16.75 0.63 -12.08
N ARG A 187 -17.89 -0.04 -12.29
CA ARG A 187 -19.20 0.63 -12.42
C ARG A 187 -19.63 1.38 -11.16
N ASN A 188 -19.37 0.83 -9.96
CA ASN A 188 -19.64 1.54 -8.72
C ASN A 188 -18.73 2.76 -8.55
N ARG A 189 -17.45 2.65 -8.95
CA ARG A 189 -16.52 3.78 -8.93
C ARG A 189 -16.95 4.89 -9.88
N GLU A 190 -17.40 4.58 -11.09
CA GLU A 190 -17.93 5.57 -12.04
C GLU A 190 -19.15 6.33 -11.47
N LYS A 191 -20.02 5.65 -10.72
CA LYS A 191 -21.15 6.30 -10.03
C LYS A 191 -20.70 7.19 -8.86
N LEU A 192 -19.60 6.86 -8.18
CA LEU A 192 -19.03 7.63 -7.07
C LEU A 192 -18.20 8.84 -7.53
N VAL A 193 -17.77 8.89 -8.80
CA VAL A 193 -17.05 10.04 -9.39
C VAL A 193 -17.96 11.26 -9.54
N SER A 194 -19.29 11.08 -9.46
CA SER A 194 -20.28 12.15 -9.40
C SER A 194 -20.79 12.38 -7.97
N GLY A 195 -19.87 12.42 -7.00
CA GLY A 195 -20.21 12.80 -5.64
C GLY A 195 -20.64 14.28 -5.57
N PRO A 196 -21.45 14.67 -4.57
CA PRO A 196 -21.90 16.04 -4.42
C PRO A 196 -20.68 16.95 -4.26
N ALA A 197 -20.61 17.97 -5.12
CA ALA A 197 -19.49 18.88 -5.16
C ALA A 197 -19.29 19.59 -3.82
N HIS A 198 -18.05 19.95 -3.51
CA HIS A 198 -17.77 20.89 -2.43
C HIS A 198 -18.25 22.29 -2.81
N GLU A 199 -18.42 23.15 -1.80
CA GLU A 199 -18.84 24.54 -2.00
C GLU A 199 -17.90 25.25 -2.99
N GLY A 200 -18.45 25.72 -4.12
CA GLY A 200 -17.68 26.35 -5.20
C GLY A 200 -17.18 25.42 -6.32
N GLU A 201 -17.37 24.10 -6.21
CA GLU A 201 -16.95 23.10 -7.22
C GLU A 201 -18.15 22.49 -7.99
N GLY A 202 -19.38 22.93 -7.69
CA GLY A 202 -20.60 22.44 -8.32
C GLY A 202 -20.96 23.20 -9.60
N VAL A 203 -21.68 22.53 -10.50
CA VAL A 203 -22.33 23.19 -11.64
C VAL A 203 -23.36 24.18 -11.09
N SER A 204 -23.26 25.45 -11.48
CA SER A 204 -24.16 26.49 -10.96
C SER A 204 -25.56 26.34 -11.56
N GLN A 205 -26.61 26.77 -10.84
CA GLN A 205 -27.99 26.74 -11.36
C GLN A 205 -28.11 27.50 -12.69
N SER A 206 -27.32 28.57 -12.87
CA SER A 206 -27.21 29.30 -14.15
C SER A 206 -26.64 28.46 -15.29
N ASP A 207 -25.75 27.49 -15.01
CA ASP A 207 -25.21 26.58 -16.02
C ASP A 207 -26.22 25.49 -16.38
N ILE A 208 -27.07 25.08 -15.42
CA ILE A 208 -28.17 24.12 -15.64
C ILE A 208 -29.26 24.74 -16.52
N ASP A 209 -29.64 25.98 -16.22
CA ASP A 209 -30.64 26.71 -16.99
C ASP A 209 -30.16 27.04 -18.42
N ALA A 210 -28.85 27.02 -18.68
CA ALA A 210 -28.29 27.18 -20.03
C ALA A 210 -28.31 25.87 -20.86
N MET A 211 -28.62 24.73 -20.24
CA MET A 211 -28.66 23.41 -20.89
C MET A 211 -30.07 22.95 -21.28
N PHE A 212 -31.12 23.66 -20.85
CA PHE A 212 -32.53 23.37 -21.16
C PHE A 212 -33.21 24.58 -21.80
#